data_AF-A0A9D8K9R7-F1
#
_entry.id   AF-A0A9D8K9R7-F1
#
_cell.length_a   1.000
_cell.length_b   1.000
_cell.length_c   1.000
_cell.angle_alpha   90.00
_cell.angle_beta   90.00
_cell.angle_gamma   90.00
#
_symmetry.space_group_name_H-M   'P 1'
#
loop_
_entity.id
_entity.type
_entity.pdbx_description
1 polymer ?
#
loop_
_entity_poly.entity_id
_entity_poly.type
_entity_poly.pdbx_seq_one_letter_code
_entity_poly.pdbx_strand_id
1 'polypeptide(L)' 'EGPGDILLVKGEHAQIRWRRPVPDVWLRLDQLQPWQP' A
#
# COMPACT_ATOMS: atom_id res chain seq x y z
N GLU A 1 -10.54 5.25 6.50
CA GLU A 1 -9.18 4.72 6.29
C GLU A 1 -9.26 3.60 5.27
N GLY A 2 -8.28 3.51 4.37
CA GLY A 2 -8.27 2.49 3.32
C GLY A 2 -7.95 1.08 3.85
N PRO A 3 -8.14 0.03 3.03
CA PRO A 3 -7.88 -1.35 3.43
C PRO A 3 -6.38 -1.70 3.61
N GLY A 4 -5.48 -0.80 3.18
CA GLY A 4 -4.04 -0.96 3.31
C GLY A 4 -3.35 0.34 3.67
N ASP A 5 -2.26 0.19 4.43
CA ASP A 5 -1.42 1.29 4.93
C ASP A 5 -0.03 1.20 4.27
N ILE A 6 0.57 2.35 3.91
CA ILE A 6 1.93 2.42 3.38
C ILE A 6 2.93 2.30 4.54
N LEU A 7 3.81 1.29 4.50
CA LEU A 7 4.87 1.11 5.50
C LEU A 7 6.18 1.81 5.10
N LEU A 8 6.55 1.70 3.82
CA LEU A 8 7.83 2.18 3.28
C LEU A 8 7.68 2.53 1.80
N VAL A 9 8.41 3.56 1.35
CA VAL A 9 8.55 3.92 -0.07
C VAL A 9 10.01 3.72 -0.48
N LYS A 10 10.24 3.06 -1.63
CA LYS A 10 11.55 2.84 -2.22
C LYS A 10 11.49 3.08 -3.73
N GLY A 11 12.00 4.22 -4.17
CA GLY A 11 11.85 4.66 -5.56
C GLY A 11 10.38 4.73 -5.95
N GLU A 12 10.02 4.11 -7.07
CA GLU A 12 8.66 4.09 -7.61
C GLU A 12 7.72 3.07 -6.96
N HIS A 13 8.13 2.42 -5.86
CA HIS A 13 7.34 1.38 -5.20
C HIS A 13 7.08 1.70 -3.73
N ALA A 14 5.97 1.19 -3.21
CA ALA A 14 5.62 1.23 -1.80
C ALA A 14 5.29 -0.17 -1.28
N GLN A 15 5.72 -0.45 -0.05
CA GLN A 15 5.32 -1.63 0.70
C GLN A 15 3.98 -1.35 1.40
N ILE A 16 2.98 -2.19 1.12
CA ILE A 16 1.61 -2.06 1.64
C ILE A 16 1.34 -3.16 2.66
N ARG A 17 0.91 -2.75 3.86
CA ARG A 17 0.35 -3.62 4.89
C ARG A 17 -1.17 -3.66 4.75
N TRP A 18 -1.73 -4.83 4.47
CA TRP A 18 -3.18 -5.00 4.44
C TRP A 18 -3.74 -5.25 5.84
N ARG A 19 -4.95 -4.77 6.10
CA ARG A 19 -5.72 -5.13 7.32
C ARG A 19 -6.40 -6.50 7.16
N ARG A 20 -5.65 -7.49 6.66
CA ARG A 20 -6.06 -8.88 6.37
C ARG A 20 -4.87 -9.81 6.64
N PRO A 21 -5.05 -11.12 6.90
CA PRO A 21 -3.98 -12.06 7.19
C PRO A 21 -3.25 -12.48 5.90
N VAL A 22 -2.74 -11.52 5.17
CA VAL A 22 -1.95 -11.69 3.94
C VAL A 22 -0.60 -11.01 4.14
N PRO A 23 0.45 -11.49 3.46
CA PRO A 23 1.75 -10.83 3.50
C PRO A 23 1.70 -9.38 2.99
N ASP A 24 2.70 -8.60 3.37
CA ASP A 24 2.94 -7.29 2.80
C ASP A 24 3.32 -7.43 1.34
N VAL A 25 2.87 -6.48 0.52
CA VAL A 25 3.13 -6.47 -0.92
C VAL A 25 3.82 -5.19 -1.34
N TRP A 26 4.67 -5.29 -2.35
CA TRP A 26 5.25 -4.12 -3.01
C TRP A 26 4.42 -3.81 -4.26
N LEU A 27 3.91 -2.58 -4.35
CA LEU A 27 3.17 -2.07 -5.50
C LEU A 27 3.85 -0.82 -6.02
N ARG A 28 3.66 -0.52 -7.32
CA ARG A 28 4.12 0.76 -7.88
C ARG A 28 3.22 1.89 -7.38
N LEU A 29 3.79 3.07 -7.18
CA LEU A 29 3.04 4.24 -6.69
C LEU A 29 1.90 4.63 -7.64
N ASP A 30 2.07 4.44 -8.95
CA ASP A 30 1.05 4.74 -9.96
C ASP A 30 -0.12 3.73 -9.98
N GLN A 31 0.00 2.60 -9.27
CA GLN A 31 -1.08 1.64 -9.05
C GLN A 31 -1.91 1.97 -7.80
N LEU A 32 -1.43 2.88 -6.95
CA LEU A 32 -2.09 3.26 -5.71
C LEU A 32 -3.01 4.46 -5.91
N GLN A 33 -4.10 4.48 -5.18
CA GLN A 33 -4.98 5.63 -5.08
C GLN A 33 -5.18 6.00 -3.60
N PRO A 34 -5.13 7.29 -3.24
CA PRO A 34 -5.51 7.72 -1.90
C PRO A 34 -6.93 7.26 -1.58
N TRP A 35 -7.12 6.70 -0.39
CA TRP A 35 -8.46 6.32 0.05
C TRP A 35 -9.32 7.57 0.23
N GLN A 36 -10.50 7.56 -0.38
CA GLN A 36 -11.54 8.57 -0.21
C GLN A 36 -12.77 7.89 0.42
N PRO A 37 -13.38 8.48 1.46
CA PRO A 37 -14.60 7.96 2.10
C PRO A 37 -15.82 7.97 1.19
#